data_AF-A0A7C4VD26-F1
#
_entry.id   AF-A0A7C4VD26-F1
#
_cell.length_a   1.000
_cell.length_b   1.000
_cell.length_c   1.000
_cell.angle_alpha   90.00
_cell.angle_beta   90.00
_cell.angle_gamma   90.00
#
_symmetry.space_group_name_H-M   'P 1'
#
loop_
_entity.id
_entity.type
_entity.pdbx_description
1 polymer ?
#
loop_
_entity_poly.entity_id
_entity_poly.type
_entity_poly.pdbx_seq_one_letter_code
_entity_poly.pdbx_strand_id
1 'polypeptide(L)'
;MTDIAAPINTEPLWTRARASFARAVAAIGDAAAIAMLTALPKKLRRQIIAWLCPLEHVVRKLLLAEAAELHRAHREAAARAAAGPRLVLIPLKGMYMGPPRAENGTAALRAACAAEPRAPTSTRRRQPDLSRPETWRARFSLALPRDPRLVPESRAPRIRPLWGPTPPPPPPPPERAPRVIREEDAPFRLARRFEALRRVLENPKPHAERLAHILARETRRWTQIAQRYWMRPCRTNDYDPDDPRLSLDAFGASHDGQYVFSDSS
;
A
#
# COMPACT_ATOMS: atom_id res chain seq x y z
N MET A 1 -23.31 23.69 5.45
CA MET A 1 -23.51 23.01 4.14
C MET A 1 -22.15 22.51 3.72
N THR A 2 -21.87 21.21 3.88
CA THR A 2 -20.65 20.60 3.37
C THR A 2 -20.83 20.42 1.88
N ASP A 3 -20.11 21.23 1.10
CA ASP A 3 -20.09 21.11 -0.35
C ASP A 3 -19.53 19.72 -0.70
N ILE A 4 -20.34 18.88 -1.35
CA ILE A 4 -19.93 17.52 -1.69
C ILE A 4 -18.90 17.67 -2.81
N ALA A 5 -17.62 17.60 -2.45
CA ALA A 5 -16.53 17.70 -3.41
C ALA A 5 -16.76 16.71 -4.57
N ALA A 6 -16.70 17.23 -5.80
CA ALA A 6 -16.85 16.45 -7.01
C ALA A 6 -15.84 15.28 -7.05
N PRO A 7 -16.17 14.17 -7.72
CA PRO A 7 -15.26 13.03 -7.85
C PRO A 7 -13.97 13.46 -8.56
N ILE A 8 -12.83 13.05 -8.03
CA ILE A 8 -11.51 13.38 -8.56
C ILE A 8 -11.28 12.56 -9.83
N ASN A 9 -11.26 13.21 -11.00
CA ASN A 9 -10.93 12.56 -12.26
C ASN A 9 -9.40 12.47 -12.44
N THR A 10 -8.84 11.30 -12.11
CA THR A 10 -7.39 10.99 -12.15
C THR A 10 -6.90 10.47 -13.49
N GLU A 11 -7.77 10.06 -14.42
CA GLU A 11 -7.38 9.39 -15.67
C GLU A 11 -6.46 10.24 -16.57
N PRO A 12 -6.67 11.56 -16.75
CA PRO A 12 -5.74 12.41 -17.48
C PRO A 12 -4.34 12.42 -16.86
N LEU A 13 -4.25 12.36 -15.52
CA LEU A 13 -2.98 12.35 -14.81
C LEU A 13 -2.26 11.00 -14.93
N TRP A 14 -3.00 9.89 -14.92
CA TRP A 14 -2.44 8.57 -15.21
C TRP A 14 -1.88 8.49 -16.63
N THR A 15 -2.59 9.06 -17.60
CA THR A 15 -2.12 9.13 -19.00
C THR A 15 -0.82 9.91 -19.11
N ARG A 16 -0.71 11.06 -18.45
CA ARG A 16 0.54 11.86 -18.39
C ARG A 16 1.67 11.11 -17.66
N ALA A 17 1.37 10.42 -16.56
CA ALA A 17 2.36 9.60 -15.84
C ALA A 17 2.88 8.44 -16.69
N ARG A 18 2.01 7.78 -17.48
CA ARG A 18 2.41 6.75 -18.45
C ARG A 18 3.33 7.33 -19.53
N ALA A 19 3.02 8.51 -20.05
CA ALA A 19 3.88 9.20 -21.03
C ALA A 19 5.26 9.57 -20.44
N SER A 20 5.30 10.10 -19.22
CA SER A 20 6.54 10.38 -18.48
C SER A 20 7.38 9.11 -18.27
N PHE A 21 6.75 8.00 -17.89
CA PHE A 21 7.42 6.72 -17.77
C PHE A 21 7.98 6.21 -19.11
N ALA A 22 7.22 6.35 -20.21
CA ALA A 22 7.69 5.96 -21.54
C ALA A 22 8.95 6.74 -21.94
N ARG A 23 9.01 8.04 -21.65
CA ARG A 23 10.23 8.86 -21.84
C ARG A 23 11.39 8.37 -20.98
N ALA A 24 11.14 8.05 -19.70
CA ALA A 24 12.16 7.50 -18.82
C ALA A 24 12.71 6.16 -19.35
N VAL A 25 11.84 5.27 -19.86
CA VAL A 25 12.24 4.01 -20.50
C VAL A 25 13.05 4.27 -21.77
N ALA A 26 12.65 5.24 -22.61
CA ALA A 26 13.41 5.60 -23.81
C ALA A 26 14.82 6.16 -23.47
N ALA A 27 14.94 6.93 -22.39
CA ALA A 27 16.20 7.55 -21.97
C ALA A 27 17.16 6.58 -21.25
N ILE A 28 16.62 5.62 -20.48
CA ILE A 28 17.41 4.75 -19.60
C ILE A 28 17.55 3.32 -20.14
N GLY A 29 16.55 2.85 -20.89
CA GLY A 29 16.32 1.45 -21.18
C GLY A 29 15.25 0.82 -20.29
N ASP A 30 14.80 -0.38 -20.67
CA ASP A 30 13.81 -1.14 -19.91
C ASP A 30 14.40 -1.79 -18.64
N ALA A 31 13.53 -2.43 -17.86
CA ALA A 31 13.93 -3.08 -16.62
C ALA A 31 14.93 -4.22 -16.85
N ALA A 32 14.77 -5.01 -17.91
CA ALA A 32 15.64 -6.15 -18.21
C ALA A 32 17.06 -5.66 -18.58
N ALA A 33 17.15 -4.63 -19.41
CA ALA A 33 18.39 -3.97 -19.77
C ALA A 33 19.13 -3.45 -18.53
N ILE A 34 18.43 -2.77 -17.61
CA ILE A 34 19.01 -2.29 -16.34
C ILE A 34 19.51 -3.46 -15.48
N ALA A 35 18.78 -4.59 -15.46
CA ALA A 35 19.13 -5.76 -14.64
C ALA A 35 20.34 -6.53 -15.17
N MET A 36 20.57 -6.51 -16.49
CA MET A 36 21.72 -7.14 -17.12
C MET A 36 23.01 -6.35 -16.94
N LEU A 37 22.95 -5.11 -16.45
CA LEU A 37 24.14 -4.33 -16.13
C LEU A 37 24.89 -4.97 -14.96
N THR A 38 26.10 -5.48 -15.24
CA THR A 38 27.01 -6.04 -14.23
C THR A 38 27.43 -5.00 -13.20
N ALA A 39 27.63 -3.75 -13.65
CA ALA A 39 27.90 -2.60 -12.80
C ALA A 39 27.24 -1.33 -13.37
N LEU A 40 26.74 -0.48 -12.49
CA LEU A 40 26.20 0.84 -12.82
C LEU A 40 27.15 1.93 -12.32
N PRO A 41 27.77 2.72 -13.21
CA PRO A 41 28.54 3.89 -12.82
C PRO A 41 27.70 4.80 -11.90
N LYS A 42 28.34 5.38 -10.88
CA LYS A 42 27.65 6.24 -9.91
C LYS A 42 26.86 7.39 -10.58
N LYS A 43 27.38 7.94 -11.68
CA LYS A 43 26.73 8.98 -12.49
C LYS A 43 25.42 8.48 -13.10
N LEU A 44 25.45 7.34 -13.81
CA LEU A 44 24.27 6.73 -14.42
C LEU A 44 23.24 6.31 -13.36
N ARG A 45 23.69 5.74 -12.24
CA ARG A 45 22.81 5.41 -11.11
C ARG A 45 22.06 6.64 -10.59
N ARG A 46 22.75 7.77 -10.43
CA ARG A 46 22.13 9.04 -10.01
C ARG A 46 21.12 9.54 -11.04
N GLN A 47 21.43 9.42 -12.32
CA GLN A 47 20.53 9.79 -13.41
C GLN A 47 19.26 8.93 -13.42
N ILE A 48 19.38 7.61 -13.30
CA ILE A 48 18.23 6.69 -13.19
C ILE A 48 17.37 7.05 -11.97
N ILE A 49 18.00 7.33 -10.83
CA ILE A 49 17.29 7.74 -9.61
C ILE A 49 16.59 9.09 -9.80
N ALA A 50 17.21 10.03 -10.50
CA ALA A 50 16.63 11.34 -10.79
C ALA A 50 15.39 11.25 -11.68
N TRP A 51 15.29 10.26 -12.57
CA TRP A 51 14.06 9.95 -13.32
C TRP A 51 13.02 9.22 -12.46
N LEU A 52 13.45 8.23 -11.68
CA LEU A 52 12.54 7.38 -10.91
C LEU A 52 11.87 8.10 -9.74
N CYS A 53 12.62 8.90 -8.97
CA CYS A 53 12.09 9.55 -7.76
C CYS A 53 10.86 10.44 -8.02
N PRO A 54 10.87 11.36 -9.02
CA PRO A 54 9.70 12.13 -9.41
C PRO A 54 8.51 11.24 -9.73
N LEU A 55 8.71 10.25 -10.60
CA LEU A 55 7.64 9.42 -11.11
C LEU A 55 7.04 8.54 -10.01
N GLU A 56 7.86 7.96 -9.13
CA GLU A 56 7.37 7.27 -7.95
C GLU A 56 6.57 8.18 -7.03
N HIS A 57 6.92 9.46 -6.95
CA HIS A 57 6.15 10.42 -6.17
C HIS A 57 4.78 10.68 -6.80
N VAL A 58 4.74 11.01 -8.09
CA VAL A 58 3.50 11.22 -8.86
C VAL A 58 2.59 10.00 -8.71
N VAL A 59 3.10 8.80 -8.98
CA VAL A 59 2.32 7.55 -8.87
C VAL A 59 1.79 7.33 -7.45
N ARG A 60 2.55 7.65 -6.40
CA ARG A 60 2.04 7.57 -5.01
C ARG A 60 0.88 8.54 -4.79
N LYS A 61 0.95 9.76 -5.32
CA LYS A 61 -0.11 10.77 -5.17
C LYS A 61 -1.38 10.37 -5.92
N LEU A 62 -1.24 9.88 -7.16
CA LEU A 62 -2.38 9.37 -7.91
C LEU A 62 -3.02 8.17 -7.21
N LEU A 63 -2.23 7.23 -6.69
CA LEU A 63 -2.78 6.13 -5.89
C LEU A 63 -3.50 6.59 -4.62
N LEU A 64 -3.05 7.67 -3.98
CA LEU A 64 -3.74 8.24 -2.81
C LEU A 64 -5.09 8.86 -3.19
N ALA A 65 -5.16 9.57 -4.31
CA ALA A 65 -6.41 10.11 -4.83
C ALA A 65 -7.41 8.98 -5.17
N GLU A 66 -6.98 7.97 -5.92
CA GLU A 66 -7.79 6.77 -6.24
C GLU A 66 -8.27 6.03 -4.99
N ALA A 67 -7.39 5.87 -4.00
CA ALA A 67 -7.73 5.23 -2.74
C ALA A 67 -8.79 6.00 -1.96
N ALA A 68 -8.78 7.35 -2.05
CA ALA A 68 -9.81 8.19 -1.44
C ALA A 68 -11.16 8.02 -2.12
N GLU A 69 -11.19 8.02 -3.46
CA GLU A 69 -12.42 7.79 -4.24
C GLU A 69 -13.03 6.41 -3.94
N LEU A 70 -12.21 5.35 -3.92
CA LEU A 70 -12.65 4.01 -3.53
C LEU A 70 -13.22 3.98 -2.11
N HIS A 71 -12.59 4.68 -1.17
CA HIS A 71 -13.09 4.76 0.19
C HIS A 71 -14.42 5.50 0.28
N ARG A 72 -14.59 6.61 -0.46
CA ARG A 72 -15.85 7.34 -0.58
C ARG A 72 -16.96 6.43 -1.12
N ALA A 73 -16.72 5.78 -2.25
CA ALA A 73 -17.68 4.88 -2.89
C ALA A 73 -18.12 3.73 -1.96
N HIS A 74 -17.18 3.13 -1.21
CA HIS A 74 -17.49 2.09 -0.22
C HIS A 74 -18.37 2.62 0.92
N ARG A 75 -18.13 3.84 1.41
CA ARG A 75 -18.97 4.46 2.45
C ARG A 75 -20.37 4.77 1.93
N GLU A 76 -20.49 5.32 0.74
CA GLU A 76 -21.78 5.60 0.11
C GLU A 76 -22.58 4.32 -0.14
N ALA A 77 -21.91 3.24 -0.58
CA ALA A 77 -22.54 1.93 -0.71
C ALA A 77 -23.02 1.39 0.65
N ALA A 78 -22.22 1.53 1.70
CA ALA A 78 -22.60 1.12 3.06
C ALA A 78 -23.77 1.96 3.61
N ALA A 79 -23.77 3.28 3.37
CA ALA A 79 -24.86 4.17 3.78
C ALA A 79 -26.16 3.84 3.06
N ARG A 80 -26.12 3.58 1.75
CA ARG A 80 -27.28 3.11 0.98
C ARG A 80 -27.81 1.77 1.48
N ALA A 81 -26.92 0.84 1.81
CA ALA A 81 -27.32 -0.44 2.40
C ALA A 81 -28.00 -0.27 3.76
N ALA A 82 -27.50 0.65 4.60
CA ALA A 82 -28.10 0.95 5.91
C ALA A 82 -29.44 1.70 5.83
N ALA A 83 -29.65 2.48 4.75
CA ALA A 83 -30.89 3.18 4.46
C ALA A 83 -31.95 2.30 3.75
N GLY A 84 -31.56 1.10 3.31
CA GLY A 84 -32.49 0.11 2.77
C GLY A 84 -33.63 -0.20 3.74
N PRO A 85 -34.76 -0.74 3.27
CA PRO A 85 -35.93 -0.99 4.10
C PRO A 85 -35.52 -1.85 5.29
N ARG A 86 -35.50 -1.24 6.48
CA ARG A 86 -35.30 -1.95 7.73
C ARG A 86 -36.46 -2.91 7.83
N LEU A 87 -36.21 -4.20 7.62
CA LEU A 87 -37.13 -5.25 7.99
C LEU A 87 -37.37 -5.09 9.49
N VAL A 88 -38.44 -4.37 9.84
CA VAL A 88 -38.93 -4.31 11.20
C VAL A 88 -39.44 -5.71 11.46
N LEU A 89 -38.64 -6.50 12.19
CA LEU A 89 -39.13 -7.71 12.82
C LEU A 89 -40.22 -7.26 13.78
N ILE A 90 -41.48 -7.27 13.33
CA ILE A 90 -42.63 -7.05 14.19
C ILE A 90 -42.67 -8.28 15.10
N PRO A 91 -42.39 -8.13 16.41
CA PRO A 91 -42.48 -9.26 17.32
C PRO A 91 -43.95 -9.67 17.37
N LEU A 92 -44.28 -10.85 16.81
CA LEU A 92 -45.59 -11.46 16.98
C LEU A 92 -45.75 -11.79 18.46
N LYS A 93 -46.50 -10.95 19.17
CA LYS A 93 -46.81 -11.07 20.59
C LYS A 93 -47.74 -12.28 20.76
N GLY A 94 -47.18 -13.44 21.10
CA GLY A 94 -48.00 -14.62 21.42
C GLY A 94 -47.35 -16.00 21.19
N MET A 95 -46.23 -16.09 20.46
CA MET A 95 -45.52 -17.36 20.30
C MET A 95 -44.08 -17.23 20.81
N TYR A 96 -43.89 -17.55 22.10
CA TYR A 96 -42.58 -17.86 22.65
C TYR A 96 -42.10 -19.20 22.08
N MET A 97 -41.60 -19.19 20.84
CA MET A 97 -40.63 -20.19 20.41
C MET A 97 -39.28 -19.70 20.95
N GLY A 98 -38.77 -20.35 21.99
CA GLY A 98 -37.45 -20.06 22.51
C GLY A 98 -36.42 -20.06 21.38
N PRO A 99 -35.40 -19.17 21.43
CA PRO A 99 -34.40 -19.11 20.37
C PRO A 99 -33.83 -20.51 20.16
N PRO A 100 -33.78 -21.05 18.93
CA PRO A 100 -33.11 -22.31 18.68
C PRO A 100 -31.68 -22.15 19.17
N ARG A 101 -31.37 -22.91 20.21
CA ARG A 101 -30.06 -22.97 20.83
C ARG A 101 -29.07 -23.34 19.73
N ALA A 102 -28.30 -22.37 19.26
CA ALA A 102 -27.28 -22.56 18.22
C ALA A 102 -26.09 -23.32 18.82
N GLU A 103 -26.33 -24.57 19.21
CA GLU A 103 -25.28 -25.51 19.56
C GLU A 103 -24.66 -26.01 18.24
N ASN A 104 -23.36 -25.71 18.09
CA ASN A 104 -22.39 -26.45 17.26
C ASN A 104 -22.22 -26.08 15.77
N GLY A 105 -22.89 -25.04 15.24
CA GLY A 105 -22.73 -24.66 13.82
C GLY A 105 -21.44 -23.92 13.43
N THR A 106 -20.74 -23.28 14.37
CA THR A 106 -19.58 -22.41 14.08
C THR A 106 -18.23 -23.14 14.10
N ALA A 107 -18.17 -24.36 14.62
CA ALA A 107 -16.96 -25.18 14.61
C ALA A 107 -16.73 -25.85 13.23
N ALA A 108 -17.80 -26.31 12.56
CA ALA A 108 -17.71 -27.00 11.28
C ALA A 108 -17.26 -26.08 10.13
N LEU A 109 -17.70 -24.81 10.10
CA LEU A 109 -17.27 -23.84 9.09
C LEU A 109 -15.81 -23.38 9.25
N ARG A 110 -15.25 -23.42 10.47
CA ARG A 110 -13.81 -23.14 10.68
C ARG A 110 -12.91 -24.32 10.32
N ALA A 111 -13.40 -25.56 10.45
CA ALA A 111 -12.64 -26.76 10.07
C ALA A 111 -12.51 -26.91 8.53
N ALA A 112 -13.53 -26.51 7.76
CA ALA A 112 -13.51 -26.59 6.30
C ALA A 112 -12.47 -25.66 5.63
N CYS A 113 -12.08 -24.54 6.28
CA CYS A 113 -11.02 -23.67 5.78
C CYS A 113 -9.59 -24.09 6.19
N ALA A 114 -9.42 -25.17 6.98
CA ALA A 114 -8.13 -25.61 7.48
C ALA A 114 -7.45 -26.70 6.60
N ALA A 115 -8.10 -27.14 5.53
CA ALA A 115 -7.68 -28.30 4.73
C ALA A 115 -7.15 -27.95 3.32
N GLU A 116 -6.59 -26.75 3.11
CA GLU A 116 -5.72 -26.55 1.95
C GLU A 116 -4.32 -27.08 2.26
N PRO A 117 -3.79 -28.04 1.47
CA PRO A 117 -2.43 -28.54 1.65
C PRO A 117 -1.46 -27.38 1.41
N ARG A 118 -0.89 -26.86 2.51
CA ARG A 118 0.18 -25.87 2.45
C ARG A 118 1.32 -26.47 1.64
N ALA A 119 1.46 -25.98 0.41
CA ALA A 119 2.55 -26.35 -0.49
C ALA A 119 3.90 -26.26 0.27
N PRO A 120 4.79 -27.25 0.09
CA PRO A 120 6.02 -27.33 0.87
C PRO A 120 6.84 -26.05 0.70
N THR A 121 7.07 -25.38 1.83
CA THR A 121 7.82 -24.13 1.97
C THR A 121 9.33 -24.37 1.81
N SER A 122 9.73 -25.03 0.73
CA SER A 122 11.13 -25.22 0.34
C SER A 122 11.52 -24.04 -0.56
N THR A 123 11.81 -22.89 0.06
CA THR A 123 12.30 -21.71 -0.65
C THR A 123 13.78 -21.85 -0.95
N ARG A 124 14.15 -22.76 -1.86
CA ARG A 124 15.36 -22.55 -2.65
C ARG A 124 15.06 -21.29 -3.47
N ARG A 125 15.65 -20.15 -3.10
CA ARG A 125 15.53 -18.89 -3.85
C ARG A 125 16.00 -19.17 -5.27
N ARG A 126 15.07 -19.52 -6.17
CA ARG A 126 15.37 -19.57 -7.61
C ARG A 126 15.86 -18.18 -7.97
N GLN A 127 17.06 -18.14 -8.54
CA GLN A 127 17.62 -16.91 -9.08
C GLN A 127 16.60 -16.37 -10.10
N PRO A 128 16.18 -15.10 -9.97
CA PRO A 128 15.21 -14.53 -10.89
C PRO A 128 15.80 -14.54 -12.30
N ASP A 129 15.02 -14.96 -13.28
CA ASP A 129 15.39 -14.87 -14.70
C ASP A 129 15.43 -13.39 -15.10
N LEU A 130 16.64 -12.85 -15.33
CA LEU A 130 16.85 -11.42 -15.61
C LEU A 130 16.30 -10.99 -16.98
N SER A 131 15.96 -11.93 -17.86
CA SER A 131 15.34 -11.62 -19.15
C SER A 131 13.82 -11.44 -19.06
N ARG A 132 13.20 -11.89 -17.96
CA ARG A 132 11.74 -11.96 -17.77
C ARG A 132 11.27 -11.10 -16.60
N PRO A 133 11.26 -9.76 -16.74
CA PRO A 133 10.93 -8.84 -15.65
C PRO A 133 9.56 -9.09 -15.01
N GLU A 134 8.59 -9.59 -15.78
CA GLU A 134 7.26 -9.99 -15.31
C GLU A 134 7.29 -11.09 -14.23
N THR A 135 8.30 -11.97 -14.26
CA THR A 135 8.44 -13.06 -13.27
C THR A 135 9.05 -12.58 -11.95
N TRP A 136 9.62 -11.37 -11.93
CA TRP A 136 10.27 -10.85 -10.74
C TRP A 136 9.28 -10.54 -9.63
N ARG A 137 9.76 -10.65 -8.39
CA ARG A 137 9.03 -10.17 -7.21
C ARG A 137 9.15 -8.64 -7.11
N ALA A 138 8.63 -7.90 -8.07
CA ALA A 138 8.56 -6.45 -8.04
C ALA A 138 7.33 -6.00 -7.24
N ARG A 139 7.52 -5.07 -6.29
CA ARG A 139 6.42 -4.52 -5.48
C ARG A 139 6.63 -3.03 -5.32
N PHE A 140 5.62 -2.26 -5.69
CA PHE A 140 5.61 -0.83 -5.42
C PHE A 140 5.41 -0.59 -3.93
N SER A 141 6.39 0.03 -3.30
CA SER A 141 6.39 0.24 -1.85
C SER A 141 5.58 1.48 -1.50
N LEU A 142 4.37 1.24 -0.98
CA LEU A 142 3.49 2.23 -0.35
C LEU A 142 3.71 2.27 1.16
N ALA A 143 4.98 2.26 1.59
CA ALA A 143 5.30 2.27 3.00
C ALA A 143 4.93 3.63 3.59
N LEU A 144 3.85 3.67 4.37
CA LEU A 144 3.52 4.81 5.21
C LEU A 144 4.72 5.09 6.15
N PRO A 145 5.11 6.35 6.33
CA PRO A 145 6.16 6.72 7.26
C PRO A 145 5.83 6.13 8.63
N ARG A 146 6.73 5.33 9.19
CA ARG A 146 6.60 4.92 10.58
C ARG A 146 6.89 6.15 11.45
N ASP A 147 6.06 6.44 12.43
CA ASP A 147 6.39 7.46 13.41
C ASP A 147 7.64 6.99 14.18
N PRO A 148 8.74 7.77 14.17
CA PRO A 148 9.93 7.43 14.95
C PRO A 148 9.64 7.38 16.46
N ARG A 149 8.56 8.00 16.94
CA ARG A 149 8.13 7.96 18.35
C ARG A 149 7.33 6.71 18.69
N LEU A 150 6.83 5.97 17.68
CA LEU A 150 6.12 4.73 17.92
C LEU A 150 7.08 3.62 18.27
N VAL A 151 7.05 3.22 19.55
CA VAL A 151 7.63 1.97 19.99
C VAL A 151 6.86 0.83 19.31
N PRO A 152 7.52 -0.07 18.56
CA PRO A 152 6.86 -1.23 17.96
C PRO A 152 6.00 -1.95 19.00
N GLU A 153 4.84 -2.49 18.65
CA GLU A 153 3.94 -3.17 19.60
C GLU A 153 4.62 -4.35 20.31
N SER A 154 5.62 -4.98 19.66
CA SER A 154 6.50 -5.98 20.26
C SER A 154 7.43 -5.45 21.36
N ARG A 155 7.59 -4.13 21.43
CA ARG A 155 8.41 -3.37 22.38
C ARG A 155 7.55 -2.44 23.26
N ALA A 156 6.24 -2.34 23.00
CA ALA A 156 5.35 -1.53 23.80
C ALA A 156 5.31 -2.07 25.24
N PRO A 157 5.22 -1.20 26.26
CA PRO A 157 5.10 -1.64 27.64
C PRO A 157 3.81 -2.45 27.78
N ARG A 158 3.96 -3.77 27.96
CA ARG A 158 2.83 -4.64 28.24
C ARG A 158 2.48 -4.48 29.71
N ILE A 159 1.22 -4.12 29.99
CA ILE A 159 0.68 -4.22 31.34
C ILE A 159 0.79 -5.69 31.75
N ARG A 160 1.76 -5.99 32.61
CA ARG A 160 1.92 -7.33 33.14
C ARG A 160 0.81 -7.54 34.18
N PRO A 161 0.16 -8.71 34.23
CA PRO A 161 -0.68 -9.04 35.36
C PRO A 161 0.20 -8.94 36.62
N LEU A 162 -0.18 -8.02 37.53
CA LEU A 162 0.57 -7.72 38.77
C LEU A 162 0.73 -8.93 39.70
N TRP A 163 -0.02 -10.01 39.44
CA TRP A 163 -0.13 -11.19 40.29
C TRP A 163 0.23 -12.50 39.58
N GLY A 164 0.91 -12.44 38.42
CA GLY A 164 1.36 -13.63 37.69
C GLY A 164 2.81 -14.00 37.98
N PRO A 165 3.20 -15.29 37.94
CA PRO A 165 4.60 -15.70 38.04
C PRO A 165 5.43 -15.04 36.94
N THR A 166 6.55 -14.41 37.32
CA THR A 166 7.45 -13.72 36.40
C THR A 166 8.07 -14.74 35.42
N PRO A 167 7.82 -14.64 34.11
CA PRO A 167 8.46 -15.53 33.15
C PRO A 167 9.97 -15.27 33.13
N PRO A 168 10.80 -16.31 32.93
CA PRO A 168 12.24 -16.14 32.81
C PRO A 168 12.57 -15.21 31.63
N PRO A 169 13.66 -14.42 31.73
CA PRO A 169 14.05 -13.53 30.64
C PRO A 169 14.27 -14.35 29.36
N PRO A 170 13.75 -13.89 28.20
CA PRO A 170 14.02 -14.58 26.95
C PRO A 170 15.53 -14.55 26.67
N PRO A 171 16.09 -15.61 26.07
CA PRO A 171 17.49 -15.60 25.67
C PRO A 171 17.77 -14.42 24.73
N PRO A 172 18.96 -13.82 24.81
CA PRO A 172 19.32 -12.73 23.91
C PRO A 172 19.14 -13.20 22.47
N PRO A 173 18.51 -12.39 21.60
CA PRO A 173 18.35 -12.77 20.20
C PRO A 173 19.74 -13.00 19.60
N PRO A 174 19.93 -14.04 18.77
CA PRO A 174 21.21 -14.28 18.12
C PRO A 174 21.63 -13.01 17.37
N GLU A 175 22.90 -12.61 17.56
CA GLU A 175 23.49 -11.46 16.89
C GLU A 175 23.29 -11.63 15.39
N ARG A 176 22.40 -10.81 14.82
CA ARG A 176 22.11 -10.90 13.39
C ARG A 176 23.37 -10.47 12.67
N ALA A 177 23.98 -11.41 11.95
CA ALA A 177 25.05 -11.11 11.01
C ALA A 177 24.68 -9.84 10.21
N PRO A 178 25.60 -8.88 10.09
CA PRO A 178 25.32 -7.63 9.39
C PRO A 178 24.76 -7.99 8.01
N ARG A 179 23.63 -7.38 7.65
CA ARG A 179 23.07 -7.52 6.30
C ARG A 179 24.06 -6.86 5.35
N VAL A 180 24.98 -7.64 4.80
CA VAL A 180 25.85 -7.19 3.71
C VAL A 180 24.93 -6.95 2.52
N ILE A 181 24.51 -5.70 2.36
CA ILE A 181 23.87 -5.24 1.14
C ILE A 181 24.99 -5.22 0.11
N ARG A 182 25.10 -6.28 -0.69
CA ARG A 182 26.09 -6.33 -1.76
C ARG A 182 25.80 -5.20 -2.73
N GLU A 183 26.78 -4.35 -3.01
CA GLU A 183 26.62 -3.25 -3.97
C GLU A 183 26.28 -3.77 -5.38
N GLU A 184 26.67 -5.01 -5.66
CA GLU A 184 26.31 -5.82 -6.84
C GLU A 184 24.78 -5.94 -7.04
N ASP A 185 23.96 -5.78 -6.00
CA ASP A 185 22.50 -5.81 -6.11
C ASP A 185 21.90 -4.44 -6.52
N ALA A 186 22.71 -3.39 -6.71
CA ALA A 186 22.20 -2.06 -7.03
C ALA A 186 21.47 -1.96 -8.39
N PRO A 187 22.00 -2.52 -9.50
CA PRO A 187 21.30 -2.53 -10.78
C PRO A 187 19.98 -3.28 -10.71
N PHE A 188 20.00 -4.50 -10.16
CA PHE A 188 18.80 -5.31 -10.03
C PHE A 188 17.73 -4.67 -9.13
N ARG A 189 18.12 -3.93 -8.09
CA ARG A 189 17.17 -3.15 -7.27
C ARG A 189 16.51 -2.02 -8.04
N LEU A 190 17.25 -1.30 -8.90
CA LEU A 190 16.69 -0.25 -9.74
C LEU A 190 15.77 -0.84 -10.81
N ALA A 191 16.18 -1.94 -11.46
CA ALA A 191 15.36 -2.68 -12.40
C ALA A 191 14.04 -3.13 -11.77
N ARG A 192 14.08 -3.69 -10.55
CA ARG A 192 12.85 -4.07 -9.81
C ARG A 192 11.95 -2.89 -9.46
N ARG A 193 12.51 -1.69 -9.24
CA ARG A 193 11.71 -0.47 -9.02
C ARG A 193 11.04 -0.03 -10.31
N PHE A 194 11.77 -0.05 -11.43
CA PHE A 194 11.23 0.20 -12.78
C PHE A 194 10.07 -0.74 -13.10
N GLU A 195 10.27 -2.03 -12.91
CA GLU A 195 9.23 -3.03 -13.16
C GLU A 195 8.03 -2.89 -12.21
N ALA A 196 8.27 -2.53 -10.95
CA ALA A 196 7.18 -2.25 -10.01
C ALA A 196 6.34 -1.04 -10.45
N LEU A 197 6.99 0.01 -10.97
CA LEU A 197 6.30 1.18 -11.53
C LEU A 197 5.49 0.82 -12.77
N ARG A 198 6.09 0.07 -13.70
CA ARG A 198 5.43 -0.38 -14.93
C ARG A 198 4.10 -1.08 -14.60
N ARG A 199 4.12 -2.04 -13.66
CA ARG A 199 2.92 -2.78 -13.24
C ARG A 199 1.84 -1.87 -12.64
N VAL A 200 2.23 -0.88 -11.84
CA VAL A 200 1.28 0.06 -11.24
C VAL A 200 0.66 0.96 -12.31
N LEU A 201 1.47 1.45 -13.24
CA LEU A 201 1.01 2.31 -14.33
C LEU A 201 0.10 1.57 -15.32
N GLU A 202 0.34 0.28 -15.52
CA GLU A 202 -0.50 -0.59 -16.35
C GLU A 202 -1.84 -0.92 -15.68
N ASN A 203 -1.81 -1.23 -14.38
CA ASN A 203 -3.02 -1.56 -13.62
C ASN A 203 -2.98 -0.95 -12.20
N PRO A 204 -3.42 0.31 -12.03
CA PRO A 204 -3.33 0.99 -10.74
C PRO A 204 -4.34 0.50 -9.70
N LYS A 205 -5.48 -0.06 -10.15
CA LYS A 205 -6.65 -0.36 -9.30
C LYS A 205 -6.33 -1.30 -8.12
N PRO A 206 -5.68 -2.47 -8.29
CA PRO A 206 -5.37 -3.35 -7.16
C PRO A 206 -4.43 -2.71 -6.12
N HIS A 207 -3.61 -1.76 -6.56
CA HIS A 207 -2.71 -1.02 -5.68
C HIS A 207 -3.48 0.05 -4.89
N ALA A 208 -4.41 0.75 -5.53
CA ALA A 208 -5.30 1.71 -4.90
C ALA A 208 -6.23 1.05 -3.87
N GLU A 209 -6.84 -0.10 -4.19
CA GLU A 209 -7.69 -0.86 -3.27
C GLU A 209 -6.92 -1.29 -2.00
N ARG A 210 -5.72 -1.85 -2.18
CA ARG A 210 -4.85 -2.23 -1.06
C ARG A 210 -4.48 -1.01 -0.21
N LEU A 211 -4.19 0.11 -0.86
CA LEU A 211 -3.84 1.35 -0.19
C LEU A 211 -5.04 1.90 0.60
N ALA A 212 -6.23 1.95 0.01
CA ALA A 212 -7.47 2.37 0.66
C ALA A 212 -7.74 1.55 1.93
N HIS A 213 -7.56 0.23 1.87
CA HIS A 213 -7.70 -0.64 3.03
C HIS A 213 -6.69 -0.33 4.15
N ILE A 214 -5.41 -0.13 3.78
CA ILE A 214 -4.36 0.25 4.75
C ILE A 214 -4.70 1.61 5.37
N LEU A 215 -5.02 2.61 4.56
CA LEU A 215 -5.31 3.97 5.00
C LEU A 215 -6.55 4.03 5.90
N ALA A 216 -7.64 3.35 5.53
CA ALA A 216 -8.82 3.28 6.40
C ALA A 216 -8.50 2.72 7.79
N ARG A 217 -7.56 1.78 7.89
CA ARG A 217 -7.10 1.24 9.18
C ARG A 217 -6.16 2.20 9.91
N GLU A 218 -5.18 2.76 9.21
CA GLU A 218 -4.16 3.62 9.82
C GLU A 218 -4.71 4.99 10.19
N THR A 219 -5.60 5.60 9.41
CA THR A 219 -6.21 6.91 9.74
C THR A 219 -6.98 6.85 11.06
N ARG A 220 -7.67 5.72 11.35
CA ARG A 220 -8.35 5.52 12.64
C ARG A 220 -7.39 5.45 13.84
N ARG A 221 -6.16 5.01 13.62
CA ARG A 221 -5.16 4.85 14.69
C ARG A 221 -4.24 6.06 14.80
N TRP A 222 -3.89 6.67 13.68
CA TRP A 222 -2.77 7.59 13.52
C TRP A 222 -3.04 8.65 12.44
N THR A 223 -4.07 9.47 12.61
CA THR A 223 -4.49 10.50 11.65
C THR A 223 -3.33 11.40 11.21
N GLN A 224 -2.45 11.80 12.12
CA GLN A 224 -1.31 12.68 11.83
C GLN A 224 -0.28 12.03 10.88
N ILE A 225 -0.07 10.72 10.96
CA ILE A 225 0.88 10.00 10.09
C ILE A 225 0.34 9.95 8.67
N ALA A 226 -0.94 9.63 8.54
CA ALA A 226 -1.67 9.70 7.28
C ALA A 226 -1.51 11.11 6.68
N GLN A 227 -1.90 12.17 7.40
CA GLN A 227 -1.79 13.56 6.93
C GLN A 227 -0.38 13.93 6.45
N ARG A 228 0.67 13.56 7.22
CA ARG A 228 2.06 13.80 6.80
C ARG A 228 2.43 13.09 5.50
N TYR A 229 1.88 11.91 5.25
CA TYR A 229 2.10 11.18 4.01
C TYR A 229 1.44 11.88 2.82
N TRP A 230 0.21 12.37 3.00
CA TRP A 230 -0.52 13.17 2.03
C TRP A 230 0.17 14.51 1.73
N MET A 231 0.69 15.18 2.75
CA MET A 231 1.31 16.51 2.61
C MET A 231 2.78 16.45 2.16
N ARG A 232 3.40 15.27 2.12
CA ARG A 232 4.82 15.17 1.74
C ARG A 232 5.01 15.68 0.30
N PRO A 233 5.78 16.76 0.07
CA PRO A 233 5.98 17.28 -1.28
C PRO A 233 6.98 16.42 -2.06
N CYS A 234 7.01 16.62 -3.38
CA CYS A 234 8.15 16.22 -4.19
C CYS A 234 9.42 16.88 -3.63
N ARG A 235 10.58 16.25 -3.80
CA ARG A 235 11.84 16.97 -3.56
C ARG A 235 11.99 18.03 -4.64
N THR A 236 12.56 19.17 -4.28
CA THR A 236 12.52 20.44 -5.03
C THR A 236 13.14 20.41 -6.43
N ASN A 237 13.80 19.33 -6.83
CA ASN A 237 14.45 19.15 -8.14
C ASN A 237 13.95 17.91 -8.90
N ASP A 238 12.87 17.27 -8.43
CA ASP A 238 12.35 16.02 -8.97
C ASP A 238 11.10 16.30 -9.82
N TYR A 239 11.25 16.95 -10.98
CA TYR A 239 10.16 17.15 -11.95
C TYR A 239 10.54 16.62 -13.33
N ASP A 240 9.53 16.21 -14.10
CA ASP A 240 9.70 15.90 -15.52
C ASP A 240 9.84 17.22 -16.30
N PRO A 241 10.96 17.45 -17.03
CA PRO A 241 11.14 18.70 -17.78
C PRO A 241 10.10 18.88 -18.88
N ASP A 242 9.56 17.79 -19.43
CA ASP A 242 8.57 17.83 -20.51
C ASP A 242 7.13 17.99 -19.97
N ASP A 243 6.92 17.79 -18.67
CA ASP A 243 5.63 17.98 -18.00
C ASP A 243 5.81 18.48 -16.56
N PRO A 244 6.19 19.75 -16.36
CA PRO A 244 6.49 20.29 -15.04
C PRO A 244 5.26 20.38 -14.13
N ARG A 245 4.05 20.36 -14.72
CA ARG A 245 2.79 20.46 -13.97
C ARG A 245 2.33 19.13 -13.37
N LEU A 246 2.78 17.99 -13.92
CA LEU A 246 2.29 16.67 -13.51
C LEU A 246 2.42 16.43 -12.00
N SER A 247 3.55 16.81 -11.42
CA SER A 247 3.79 16.69 -9.98
C SER A 247 2.83 17.55 -9.15
N LEU A 248 2.55 18.77 -9.60
CA LEU A 248 1.63 19.70 -8.91
C LEU A 248 0.19 19.23 -9.01
N ASP A 249 -0.24 18.82 -10.20
CA ASP A 249 -1.62 18.36 -10.44
C ASP A 249 -1.89 17.05 -9.67
N ALA A 250 -0.93 16.12 -9.67
CA ALA A 250 -1.03 14.90 -8.87
C ALA A 250 -1.05 15.20 -7.36
N PHE A 251 -0.27 16.18 -6.90
CA PHE A 251 -0.30 16.63 -5.51
C PHE A 251 -1.66 17.22 -5.14
N GLY A 252 -2.23 18.09 -5.99
CA GLY A 252 -3.57 18.66 -5.81
C GLY A 252 -4.65 17.58 -5.71
N ALA A 253 -4.69 16.67 -6.69
CA ALA A 253 -5.62 15.53 -6.68
C ALA A 253 -5.49 14.67 -5.40
N SER A 254 -4.27 14.41 -4.95
CA SER A 254 -4.05 13.68 -3.69
C SER A 254 -4.55 14.47 -2.48
N HIS A 255 -4.31 15.78 -2.43
CA HIS A 255 -4.70 16.67 -1.34
C HIS A 255 -6.23 16.72 -1.19
N ASP A 256 -6.96 16.84 -2.29
CA ASP A 256 -8.43 16.83 -2.28
C ASP A 256 -8.98 15.52 -1.70
N GLY A 257 -8.32 14.40 -1.97
CA GLY A 257 -8.65 13.09 -1.39
C GLY A 257 -8.41 12.98 0.13
N GLN A 258 -7.59 13.84 0.73
CA GLN A 258 -7.27 13.77 2.17
C GLN A 258 -8.50 14.05 3.05
N TYR A 259 -9.38 14.96 2.62
CA TYR A 259 -10.59 15.34 3.36
C TYR A 259 -11.54 14.16 3.51
N VAL A 260 -11.61 13.29 2.50
CA VAL A 260 -12.45 12.08 2.49
C VAL A 260 -12.17 11.19 3.71
N PHE A 261 -10.89 11.02 4.08
CA PHE A 261 -10.52 10.20 5.22
C PHE A 261 -10.65 10.94 6.56
N SER A 262 -10.58 12.27 6.55
CA SER A 262 -10.62 13.09 7.77
C SER A 262 -12.05 13.18 8.35
N ASP A 263 -13.08 13.26 7.49
CA ASP A 263 -14.49 13.35 7.90
C ASP A 263 -15.07 12.07 8.53
N SER A 264 -14.25 11.02 8.70
CA SER A 264 -14.66 9.72 9.23
C SER A 264 -14.26 9.46 10.68
N SER A 265 -13.56 10.41 11.31
CA SER A 265 -13.08 10.33 12.70
C SER A 265 -13.99 11.12 13.62
#